data_AF-A0A8J7IUJ4-F1
#
_entry.id   AF-A0A8J7IUJ4-F1
#
_cell.length_a   1.000
_cell.length_b   1.000
_cell.length_c   1.000
_cell.angle_alpha   90.00
_cell.angle_beta   90.00
_cell.angle_gamma   90.00
#
_symmetry.space_group_name_H-M   'P 1'
#
loop_
_entity.id
_entity.type
_entity.pdbx_description
1 polymer ?
#
loop_
_entity_poly.entity_id
_entity_poly.type
_entity_poly.pdbx_seq_one_letter_code
_entity_poly.pdbx_strand_id
1 'polypeptide(L)'
;MRNWAALKERYLRDELPIRIGGLAANLARVKSFSQDIEHCELVEGLLQESKYFIEWTAPDAEIETAAELVELQRQLVRWQYHWVKIWNDPEQRLNVAEQAKDWSDRVLDLSGLLSESSV
;
A
#
# COMPACT_ATOMS: atom_id res chain seq x y z
N MET A 1 -8.52 -15.38 11.24
CA MET A 1 -8.96 -14.70 10.02
C MET A 1 -9.16 -13.23 10.34
N ARG A 2 -8.54 -12.31 9.59
CA ARG A 2 -8.69 -10.87 9.84
C ARG A 2 -10.13 -10.44 9.59
N ASN A 3 -10.70 -9.62 10.47
CA ASN A 3 -12.06 -9.10 10.27
C ASN A 3 -12.03 -7.93 9.27
N TRP A 4 -12.18 -8.26 7.98
CA TRP A 4 -12.16 -7.28 6.89
C TRP A 4 -13.34 -6.31 6.93
N ALA A 5 -14.50 -6.74 7.43
CA ALA A 5 -15.68 -5.87 7.55
C ALA A 5 -15.44 -4.75 8.57
N ALA A 6 -14.94 -5.09 9.77
CA ALA A 6 -14.60 -4.10 10.79
C ALA A 6 -13.45 -3.18 10.35
N LEU A 7 -12.48 -3.71 9.60
CA LEU A 7 -11.40 -2.89 9.02
C LEU A 7 -11.95 -1.88 8.02
N LYS A 8 -12.81 -2.32 7.08
CA LYS A 8 -13.44 -1.46 6.09
C LYS A 8 -14.26 -0.35 6.75
N GLU A 9 -15.07 -0.70 7.75
CA GLU A 9 -15.89 0.27 8.47
C GLU A 9 -15.04 1.35 9.14
N ARG A 10 -13.96 0.96 9.84
CA ARG A 10 -13.05 1.93 10.44
C ARG A 10 -12.37 2.80 9.39
N TYR A 11 -11.84 2.18 8.34
CA TYR A 11 -11.09 2.87 7.29
C TYR A 11 -11.93 3.90 6.53
N LEU A 12 -13.19 3.58 6.24
CA LEU A 12 -14.12 4.47 5.54
C LEU A 12 -14.66 5.63 6.40
N ARG A 13 -14.36 5.68 7.71
CA ARG A 13 -14.69 6.83 8.56
C ARG A 13 -13.68 7.98 8.40
N ASP A 14 -12.49 7.67 7.90
CA ASP A 14 -11.45 8.67 7.69
C ASP A 14 -11.68 9.45 6.40
N GLU A 15 -11.30 10.72 6.39
CA GLU A 15 -11.35 11.56 5.18
C GLU A 15 -10.42 11.01 4.09
N LEU A 16 -10.70 11.36 2.83
CA LEU A 16 -9.96 10.83 1.69
C LEU A 16 -8.43 11.03 1.79
N PRO A 17 -7.89 12.21 2.17
CA PRO A 17 -6.46 12.39 2.41
C PRO A 17 -5.88 11.39 3.41
N ILE A 18 -6.57 11.16 4.53
CA ILE A 18 -6.14 10.26 5.60
C ILE A 18 -6.15 8.80 5.11
N ARG A 19 -7.17 8.40 4.33
CA ARG A 19 -7.25 7.07 3.73
C ARG A 19 -6.08 6.80 2.79
N ILE A 20 -5.77 7.75 1.91
CA ILE A 20 -4.62 7.67 0.98
C ILE A 20 -3.30 7.64 1.77
N GLY A 21 -3.15 8.46 2.81
CA GLY A 21 -1.99 8.43 3.72
C GLY A 21 -1.84 7.07 4.42
N GLY A 22 -2.94 6.43 4.82
CA GLY A 22 -2.93 5.08 5.37
C GLY A 22 -2.43 4.02 4.39
N LEU A 23 -2.73 4.16 3.10
CA LEU A 23 -2.18 3.30 2.04
C LEU A 23 -0.67 3.53 1.88
N ALA A 24 -0.20 4.78 1.88
CA ALA A 24 1.23 5.10 1.88
C ALA A 24 1.96 4.48 3.08
N ALA A 25 1.37 4.58 4.27
CA ALA A 25 1.92 3.98 5.49
C ALA A 25 2.08 2.45 5.38
N ASN A 26 1.13 1.75 4.74
CA ASN A 26 1.27 0.32 4.51
C ASN A 26 2.44 0.00 3.56
N LEU A 27 2.64 0.80 2.51
CA LEU A 27 3.76 0.64 1.58
C LEU A 27 5.12 0.92 2.26
N ALA A 28 5.20 1.93 3.13
CA ALA A 28 6.38 2.18 3.95
C ALA A 28 6.71 0.99 4.88
N ARG A 29 5.68 0.31 5.40
CA ARG A 29 5.85 -0.92 6.20
C ARG A 29 6.31 -2.10 5.34
N VAL A 30 5.77 -2.28 4.13
CA VAL A 30 6.27 -3.27 3.16
C VAL A 30 7.77 -3.06 2.94
N LYS A 31 8.20 -1.83 2.66
CA LYS A 31 9.62 -1.49 2.53
C LYS A 31 10.43 -1.87 3.77
N SER A 32 9.91 -1.59 4.96
CA SER A 32 10.65 -1.79 6.21
C SER A 32 10.84 -3.26 6.58
N PHE A 33 9.87 -4.11 6.22
CA PHE A 33 9.86 -5.53 6.62
C PHE A 33 10.31 -6.50 5.52
N SER A 34 10.43 -6.07 4.26
CA SER A 34 10.73 -6.98 3.13
C SER A 34 12.12 -7.64 3.20
N GLN A 35 13.08 -7.09 3.96
CA GLN A 35 14.43 -7.67 4.05
C GLN A 35 14.58 -8.73 5.13
N ASP A 36 13.63 -8.82 6.06
CA ASP A 36 13.68 -9.76 7.16
C ASP A 36 12.83 -10.99 6.82
N ILE A 37 13.48 -12.15 6.77
CA ILE A 37 12.87 -13.42 6.33
C ILE A 37 11.73 -13.87 7.24
N GLU A 38 11.70 -13.44 8.50
CA GLU A 38 10.65 -13.80 9.46
C GLU A 38 9.33 -13.08 9.18
N HIS A 39 9.35 -12.02 8.35
CA HIS A 39 8.19 -11.18 8.10
C HIS A 39 7.40 -11.54 6.83
N CYS A 40 7.55 -12.75 6.28
CA CYS A 40 6.89 -13.17 5.02
C CYS A 40 5.38 -12.92 5.04
N GLU A 41 4.70 -13.50 6.03
CA GLU A 41 3.25 -13.43 6.16
C GLU A 41 2.78 -12.01 6.48
N LEU A 42 3.61 -11.25 7.21
CA LEU A 42 3.33 -9.86 7.52
C LEU A 42 3.32 -9.01 6.24
N VAL A 43 4.37 -9.13 5.41
CA VAL A 43 4.48 -8.36 4.17
C VAL A 43 3.36 -8.78 3.20
N GLU A 44 3.10 -10.08 3.04
CA GLU A 44 2.00 -10.56 2.21
C GLU A 44 0.64 -10.01 2.68
N GLY A 45 0.41 -9.99 4.00
CA GLY A 45 -0.78 -9.42 4.61
C GLY A 45 -0.93 -7.92 4.34
N LEU A 46 0.17 -7.16 4.35
CA LEU A 46 0.19 -5.75 3.99
C LEU A 46 -0.13 -5.54 2.50
N LEU A 47 0.40 -6.37 1.60
CA LEU A 47 0.06 -6.31 0.17
C LEU A 47 -1.44 -6.54 -0.05
N GLN A 48 -2.01 -7.53 0.63
CA GLN A 48 -3.44 -7.81 0.54
C GLN A 48 -4.30 -6.69 1.13
N GLU A 49 -3.89 -6.11 2.26
CA GLU A 49 -4.58 -4.97 2.87
C GLU A 49 -4.54 -3.73 1.97
N SER A 50 -3.38 -3.39 1.40
CA SER A 50 -3.22 -2.26 0.49
C SER A 50 -4.15 -2.35 -0.72
N LYS A 51 -4.36 -3.56 -1.27
CA LYS A 51 -5.33 -3.75 -2.36
C LYS A 51 -6.76 -3.42 -1.96
N TYR A 52 -7.18 -3.81 -0.75
CA TYR A 52 -8.50 -3.45 -0.25
C TYR A 52 -8.62 -1.95 0.00
N PHE A 53 -7.58 -1.31 0.53
CA PHE A 53 -7.56 0.14 0.71
C PHE A 53 -7.72 0.87 -0.62
N ILE A 54 -7.07 0.40 -1.69
CA ILE A 54 -7.27 0.93 -3.04
C ILE A 54 -8.72 0.76 -3.50
N GLU A 55 -9.28 -0.45 -3.40
CA GLU A 55 -10.67 -0.73 -3.79
C GLU A 55 -11.68 0.15 -3.05
N TRP A 56 -11.40 0.51 -1.80
CA TRP A 56 -12.29 1.34 -0.97
C TRP A 56 -12.06 2.84 -1.13
N THR A 57 -10.91 3.25 -1.66
CA THR A 57 -10.50 4.66 -1.79
C THR A 57 -10.74 5.19 -3.20
N ALA A 58 -10.41 4.40 -4.22
CA ALA A 58 -10.47 4.82 -5.61
C ALA A 58 -11.85 5.36 -6.07
N PRO A 59 -13.01 4.85 -5.61
CA PRO A 59 -14.31 5.40 -6.01
C PRO A 59 -14.56 6.85 -5.57
N ASP A 60 -13.89 7.30 -4.50
CA ASP A 60 -14.06 8.64 -3.94
C ASP A 60 -12.96 9.61 -4.40
N ALA A 61 -11.94 9.11 -5.10
CA ALA A 61 -10.79 9.89 -5.54
C ALA A 61 -11.05 10.61 -6.87
N GLU A 62 -10.34 11.72 -7.10
CA GLU A 62 -10.27 12.36 -8.41
C GLU A 62 -9.70 11.40 -9.46
N ILE A 63 -10.04 11.62 -10.74
CA ILE A 63 -9.75 10.68 -11.83
C ILE A 63 -8.25 10.38 -11.92
N GLU A 64 -7.41 11.40 -11.76
CA GLU A 64 -5.96 11.32 -11.79
C GLU A 64 -5.44 10.43 -10.65
N THR A 65 -5.89 10.69 -9.42
CA THR A 65 -5.53 9.88 -8.26
C THR A 65 -6.05 8.44 -8.38
N ALA A 66 -7.29 8.24 -8.85
CA ALA A 66 -7.85 6.92 -9.08
C ALA A 66 -7.04 6.12 -10.11
N ALA A 67 -6.56 6.76 -11.18
CA ALA A 67 -5.70 6.14 -12.18
C ALA A 67 -4.36 5.68 -11.58
N GLU A 68 -3.74 6.49 -10.73
CA GLU A 68 -2.52 6.13 -10.01
C GLU A 68 -2.73 4.95 -9.06
N LEU A 69 -3.85 4.94 -8.33
CA LEU A 69 -4.20 3.82 -7.45
C LEU A 69 -4.43 2.53 -8.24
N VAL A 70 -4.96 2.59 -9.46
CA VAL A 70 -5.09 1.43 -10.35
C VAL A 70 -3.72 0.90 -10.79
N GLU A 71 -2.76 1.77 -11.11
CA GLU A 71 -1.42 1.31 -11.47
C GLU A 71 -0.72 0.65 -10.27
N LEU A 72 -0.86 1.22 -9.08
CA LEU A 72 -0.41 0.59 -7.85
C LEU A 72 -1.08 -0.78 -7.63
N GLN A 73 -2.41 -0.89 -7.82
CA GLN A 73 -3.12 -2.16 -7.71
C GLN A 73 -2.51 -3.24 -8.62
N ARG A 74 -2.18 -2.88 -9.86
CA ARG A 74 -1.53 -3.80 -10.81
C ARG A 74 -0.16 -4.25 -10.31
N GLN A 75 0.63 -3.35 -9.74
CA GLN A 75 1.93 -3.68 -9.17
C GLN A 75 1.80 -4.62 -7.97
N LEU A 76 0.86 -4.35 -7.05
CA LEU A 76 0.59 -5.21 -5.89
C LEU A 76 0.16 -6.62 -6.31
N VAL A 77 -0.72 -6.72 -7.31
CA VAL A 77 -1.17 -8.01 -7.84
C VAL A 77 -0.01 -8.79 -8.47
N ARG A 78 0.90 -8.12 -9.19
CA ARG A 78 2.09 -8.76 -9.77
C ARG A 78 3.03 -9.30 -8.70
N TRP A 79 3.30 -8.53 -7.64
CA TRP A 79 4.11 -9.00 -6.52
C TRP A 79 3.46 -10.20 -5.84
N GLN A 80 2.16 -10.14 -5.57
CA GLN A 80 1.48 -11.23 -4.88
C GLN A 80 1.40 -12.50 -5.74
N TYR A 81 1.19 -12.36 -7.06
CA TYR A 81 1.19 -13.50 -7.98
C TYR A 81 2.54 -14.23 -8.00
N HIS A 82 3.64 -13.49 -7.86
CA HIS A 82 5.00 -14.05 -7.81
C HIS A 82 5.55 -14.19 -6.39
N TRP A 83 4.71 -14.10 -5.36
CA TRP A 83 5.16 -13.87 -4.00
C TRP A 83 6.16 -14.90 -3.48
N VAL A 84 5.86 -16.20 -3.65
CA VAL A 84 6.74 -17.29 -3.22
C VAL A 84 8.12 -17.18 -3.89
N LYS A 85 8.18 -16.81 -5.17
CA LYS A 85 9.46 -16.63 -5.88
C LYS A 85 10.20 -15.40 -5.35
N ILE A 86 9.50 -14.27 -5.22
CA ILE A 86 10.06 -13.02 -4.69
C ILE A 86 10.61 -13.24 -3.29
N TRP A 87 9.85 -13.87 -2.40
CA TRP A 87 10.23 -14.00 -1.01
C TRP A 87 11.43 -14.92 -0.80
N ASN A 88 11.65 -15.91 -1.68
CA ASN A 88 12.82 -16.79 -1.58
C ASN A 88 14.09 -16.21 -2.24
N ASP A 89 14.01 -15.01 -2.82
CA ASP A 89 15.11 -14.35 -3.51
C ASP A 89 15.42 -12.98 -2.85
N PRO A 90 16.57 -12.84 -2.15
CA PRO A 90 16.93 -11.60 -1.46
C PRO A 90 16.99 -10.36 -2.37
N GLU A 91 17.42 -10.51 -3.63
CA GLU A 91 17.48 -9.40 -4.58
C GLU A 91 16.08 -8.95 -4.99
N GLN A 92 15.16 -9.90 -5.21
CA GLN A 92 13.76 -9.59 -5.50
C GLN A 92 13.07 -8.93 -4.31
N ARG A 93 13.35 -9.39 -3.07
CA ARG A 93 12.85 -8.73 -1.85
C ARG A 93 13.36 -7.29 -1.72
N LEU A 94 14.62 -7.03 -2.11
CA LEU A 94 15.18 -5.68 -2.11
C LEU A 94 14.49 -4.80 -3.13
N ASN A 95 14.28 -5.33 -4.34
CA ASN A 95 13.58 -4.63 -5.40
C ASN A 95 12.12 -4.27 -5.02
N VAL A 96 11.40 -5.19 -4.35
CA VAL A 96 10.08 -4.87 -3.78
C VAL A 96 10.17 -3.76 -2.73
N ALA A 97 11.17 -3.80 -1.86
CA ALA A 97 11.35 -2.77 -0.82
C ALA A 97 11.59 -1.38 -1.41
N GLU A 98 12.42 -1.28 -2.45
CA GLU A 98 12.71 -0.04 -3.16
C GLU A 98 11.46 0.49 -3.87
N GLN A 99 10.78 -0.35 -4.66
CA GLN A 99 9.55 0.07 -5.34
C GLN A 99 8.43 0.44 -4.35
N ALA A 100 8.30 -0.27 -3.22
CA ALA A 100 7.33 0.06 -2.19
C ALA A 100 7.63 1.41 -1.54
N LYS A 101 8.91 1.80 -1.43
CA LYS A 101 9.30 3.16 -1.01
C LYS A 101 8.81 4.19 -2.01
N ASP A 102 9.12 4.00 -3.29
CA ASP A 102 8.76 4.97 -4.34
C ASP A 102 7.24 5.13 -4.43
N TRP A 103 6.50 4.03 -4.33
CA TRP A 103 5.03 4.08 -4.24
C TRP A 103 4.53 4.72 -2.95
N SER A 104 5.17 4.48 -1.81
CA SER A 104 4.82 5.13 -0.55
C SER A 104 4.94 6.65 -0.67
N ASP A 105 6.07 7.13 -1.17
CA ASP A 105 6.35 8.57 -1.33
C ASP A 105 5.31 9.18 -2.29
N ARG A 106 5.09 8.55 -3.45
CA ARG A 106 4.11 9.00 -4.44
C ARG A 106 2.68 9.03 -3.91
N VAL A 107 2.23 7.99 -3.21
CA VAL A 107 0.87 7.92 -2.64
C VAL A 107 0.71 8.94 -1.52
N LEU A 108 1.76 9.18 -0.73
CA LEU A 108 1.75 10.22 0.29
C LEU A 108 1.63 11.62 -0.34
N ASP A 109 2.32 11.89 -1.45
CA ASP A 109 2.14 13.14 -2.20
C ASP A 109 0.69 13.29 -2.70
N LEU A 110 0.11 12.22 -3.28
CA LEU A 110 -1.29 12.21 -3.75
C LEU A 110 -2.31 12.45 -2.62
N SER A 111 -1.95 12.17 -1.37
CA SER A 111 -2.84 12.44 -0.23
C SER A 111 -2.98 13.93 0.08
N GLY A 112 -2.04 14.78 -0.35
CA GLY A 112 -2.01 16.20 0.00
C GLY A 112 -1.58 16.50 1.44
N LEU A 113 -1.32 15.49 2.28
CA LEU A 113 -0.97 15.67 3.70
C LEU A 113 0.39 16.35 3.94
N LEU A 114 1.32 16.27 2.98
CA LEU A 114 2.62 16.94 3.08
C LEU A 114 2.54 18.46 2.89
N SER A 115 1.52 18.93 2.16
CA SER A 115 1.28 20.35 1.88
C SER A 115 0.57 21.10 3.03
N GLU A 116 -0.07 20.39 3.96
CA GLU A 116 -0.83 20.99 5.07
C GLU A 116 0.03 21.30 6.32
N SER A 117 1.32 20.92 6.34
CA SER A 117 2.23 21.20 7.46
C SER A 117 2.79 22.63 7.48
N SER A 118 2.17 23.59 6.79
CA SER A 118 2.57 25.00 6.73
C SER A 118 1.41 25.92 7.09
N VAL A 119 0.97 25.90 8.35
CA VAL A 119 0.21 26.98 9.00
C VAL A 119 0.70 27.16 10.43
#